data_AF-A0AAD9VGJ3-F1
#
_entry.id   AF-A0AAD9VGJ3-F1
#
_cell.length_a   1.000
_cell.length_b   1.000
_cell.length_c   1.000
_cell.angle_alpha   90.00
_cell.angle_beta   90.00
_cell.angle_gamma   90.00
#
_symmetry.space_group_name_H-M   'P 1'
#
loop_
_entity.id
_entity.type
_entity.pdbx_description
1 polymer ?
#
loop_
_entity_poly.entity_id
_entity_poly.type
_entity_poly.pdbx_seq_one_letter_code
_entity_poly.pdbx_strand_id
1 'polypeptide(L)' 'MLENFRANILGGVKYMMLRNDTEKKAAYLKLKDKGGFTAILTNKALILGGYDEGAGGAGNCNQVVETLADYLTGSGY' A
#
# COMPACT_ATOMS: atom_id res chain seq x y z
N MET A 1 10.03 17.14 13.35
CA MET A 1 9.00 17.36 12.29
C MET A 1 8.65 16.07 11.53
N LEU A 2 8.74 14.88 12.16
CA LEU A 2 8.37 13.60 11.51
C LEU A 2 7.60 12.63 12.43
N GLU A 3 7.15 13.08 13.61
CA GLU A 3 6.47 12.22 14.60
C GLU A 3 4.96 11.97 14.32
N ASN A 4 4.39 12.53 13.26
CA ASN A 4 2.93 12.49 13.05
C ASN A 4 2.48 11.97 11.67
N PHE A 5 3.32 11.26 10.92
CA PHE A 5 2.85 10.53 9.75
C PHE A 5 2.08 9.28 10.22
N ARG A 6 0.81 9.46 10.61
CA ARG A 6 -0.11 8.34 10.83
C ARG A 6 -0.37 7.71 9.47
N ALA A 7 0.37 6.64 9.16
CA ALA A 7 0.37 5.85 7.92
C ALA A 7 -1.00 5.24 7.51
N ASN A 8 -2.06 5.67 8.17
CA ASN A 8 -3.41 5.13 8.10
C ASN A 8 -4.38 6.15 7.49
N ILE A 9 -3.92 7.33 7.06
CA ILE A 9 -4.78 8.39 6.49
C ILE A 9 -4.36 8.65 5.04
N LEU A 10 -5.23 8.29 4.10
CA LEU A 10 -5.06 8.58 2.67
C LEU A 10 -6.24 9.44 2.22
N GLY A 11 -5.96 10.59 1.59
CA GLY A 11 -7.01 11.49 1.10
C GLY A 11 -7.99 11.98 2.17
N GLY A 12 -7.56 12.07 3.44
CA GLY A 12 -8.40 12.45 4.58
C GLY A 12 -9.27 11.32 5.16
N VAL A 13 -9.24 10.12 4.57
CA VAL A 13 -9.97 8.95 5.05
C VAL A 13 -9.02 8.07 5.87
N LYS A 14 -9.49 7.62 7.05
CA LYS A 14 -8.74 6.71 7.91
C LYS A 14 -8.99 5.26 7.51
N TYR A 15 -7.94 4.57 7.10
CA TYR A 15 -7.92 3.16 6.78
C TYR A 15 -7.42 2.35 7.98
N MET A 16 -7.88 1.11 8.09
CA MET A 16 -7.36 0.14 9.05
C MET A 16 -6.10 -0.51 8.46
N MET A 17 -4.99 -0.46 9.18
CA MET A 17 -3.79 -1.19 8.79
C MET A 17 -3.95 -2.67 9.13
N LEU A 18 -3.99 -3.51 8.10
CA LEU A 18 -4.13 -4.96 8.25
C LEU A 18 -2.79 -5.64 8.49
N ARG A 19 -1.77 -5.20 7.76
CA ARG A 19 -0.41 -5.74 7.83
C ARG A 19 0.58 -4.63 7.54
N ASN A 20 1.68 -4.65 8.29
CA ASN A 20 2.84 -3.80 8.06
C ASN A 20 4.05 -4.72 7.92
N ASP A 21 4.55 -4.85 6.71
CA ASP A 21 5.73 -5.64 6.37
C ASP A 21 6.92 -4.71 6.23
N THR A 22 7.72 -4.62 7.30
CA THR A 22 8.87 -3.70 7.35
C THR A 22 10.03 -4.15 6.46
N GLU A 23 10.13 -5.45 6.15
CA GLU A 23 11.17 -5.99 5.29
C GLU A 23 10.92 -5.61 3.83
N LYS A 24 9.67 -5.76 3.36
CA LYS A 24 9.24 -5.31 2.04
C LYS A 24 8.90 -3.82 1.97
N LYS A 25 8.95 -3.12 3.10
CA LYS A 25 8.46 -1.74 3.26
C LYS A 25 7.03 -1.57 2.72
N ALA A 26 6.18 -2.57 2.97
CA ALA A 26 4.81 -2.67 2.47
C ALA A 26 3.78 -2.49 3.60
N ALA A 27 2.79 -1.64 3.36
CA ALA A 27 1.67 -1.39 4.24
C ALA A 27 0.36 -1.74 3.53
N TYR A 28 -0.42 -2.64 4.15
CA TYR A 28 -1.71 -3.09 3.63
C TYR A 28 -2.81 -2.44 4.45
N LEU A 29 -3.63 -1.64 3.78
CA LEU A 29 -4.67 -0.82 4.36
C LEU A 29 -6.03 -1.29 3.85
N LYS A 30 -7.01 -1.35 4.74
CA LYS A 30 -8.39 -1.73 4.40
C LYS A 30 -9.38 -0.71 4.94
N LEU A 31 -10.36 -0.37 4.12
CA LEU A 31 -11.55 0.35 4.51
C LEU A 31 -12.73 -0.62 4.45
N LYS A 32 -13.41 -0.78 5.58
CA LYS A 32 -14.56 -1.67 5.68
C LYS A 32 -15.61 -1.29 4.62
N ASP A 33 -16.10 -2.29 3.87
CA ASP A 33 -17.18 -2.18 2.89
C ASP A 33 -16.87 -1.27 1.66
N LYS A 34 -15.61 -0.86 1.46
CA LYS A 34 -15.18 0.01 0.35
C LYS A 34 -13.89 -0.41 -0.36
N GLY A 35 -13.20 -1.45 0.11
CA GLY A 35 -11.91 -1.87 -0.45
C GLY A 35 -10.70 -1.50 0.39
N GLY A 36 -9.60 -1.13 -0.24
CA GLY A 36 -8.34 -0.90 0.47
C GLY A 36 -7.22 -0.36 -0.42
N PHE A 37 -6.06 -0.19 0.20
CA PHE A 37 -4.85 0.26 -0.46
C PHE A 37 -3.66 -0.59 -0.05
N THR A 38 -2.75 -0.79 -0.99
CA THR A 38 -1.44 -1.40 -0.75
C THR A 38 -0.39 -0.37 -1.07
N ALA A 39 0.40 -0.03 -0.07
CA ALA A 39 1.44 0.98 -0.15
C ALA A 39 2.81 0.32 -0.04
N ILE A 40 3.69 0.49 -1.01
CA ILE A 40 5.06 -0.04 -0.94
C ILE A 40 6.05 1.07 -1.22
N LEU A 41 7.01 1.24 -0.30
CA LEU A 41 8.07 2.21 -0.42
C LEU A 41 9.29 1.59 -1.12
N THR A 42 9.61 2.11 -2.29
CA THR A 42 10.84 1.82 -3.05
C THR A 42 11.97 2.77 -2.62
N ASN A 43 13.11 2.81 -3.32
CA ASN A 43 14.22 3.67 -2.89
C ASN A 43 13.95 5.17 -3.13
N LYS A 44 13.08 5.50 -4.09
CA LYS A 44 12.82 6.85 -4.60
C LYS A 44 11.33 7.12 -4.81
N ALA A 45 10.46 6.12 -4.80
CA ALA A 45 9.02 6.28 -4.99
C ALA A 45 8.18 5.55 -3.94
N LEU A 46 6.98 6.08 -3.67
CA LEU A 46 5.94 5.39 -2.92
C LEU A 46 4.88 4.91 -3.91
N ILE A 47 4.70 3.60 -4.01
CA ILE A 47 3.65 3.00 -4.85
C ILE A 47 2.40 2.85 -4.01
N LEU A 48 1.26 3.29 -4.54
CA LEU A 48 -0.07 3.12 -3.94
C LEU A 48 -0.98 2.42 -4.93
N GLY A 49 -1.38 1.18 -4.65
CA GLY A 49 -2.43 0.48 -5.39
C GLY A 49 -3.73 0.50 -4.60
N GLY A 50 -4.77 1.08 -5.17
CA GLY A 50 -6.13 1.03 -4.62
C GLY A 50 -6.90 -0.14 -5.22
N TYR A 51 -7.73 -0.78 -4.42
CA TYR A 51 -8.70 -1.75 -4.89
C TYR A 51 -10.07 -1.52 -4.24
N ASP A 52 -11.11 -1.85 -4.98
CA ASP A 52 -12.47 -1.94 -4.47
C ASP A 52 -12.78 -3.41 -4.11
N GLU A 53 -13.65 -3.64 -3.12
CA GLU A 53 -14.04 -5.01 -2.72
C GLU A 53 -14.76 -5.76 -3.85
N GLY A 54 -15.44 -5.07 -4.76
CA GLY A 54 -16.08 -5.66 -5.94
C GLY A 54 -15.16 -5.93 -7.14
N ALA A 55 -13.93 -5.40 -7.15
CA ALA A 55 -13.06 -5.37 -8.32
C ALA A 55 -11.99 -6.48 -8.37
N GLY A 56 -12.05 -7.49 -7.51
CA GLY A 56 -11.11 -8.63 -7.54
C GLY A 56 -10.30 -8.84 -6.26
N GLY A 57 -10.67 -8.17 -5.16
CA GLY A 57 -10.16 -8.46 -3.83
C GLY A 57 -8.72 -7.99 -3.56
N ALA A 58 -8.36 -7.98 -2.28
CA ALA A 58 -7.07 -7.46 -1.81
C ALA A 58 -5.87 -8.22 -2.38
N GLY A 59 -5.99 -9.54 -2.56
CA GLY A 59 -4.89 -10.40 -2.98
C GLY A 59 -4.32 -10.04 -4.36
N ASN A 60 -5.19 -9.78 -5.33
CA ASN A 60 -4.77 -9.41 -6.68
C ASN A 60 -4.07 -8.05 -6.70
N CYS A 61 -4.62 -7.07 -5.97
CA CYS A 61 -3.99 -5.76 -5.83
C CYS A 61 -2.61 -5.86 -5.19
N ASN A 62 -2.49 -6.62 -4.10
CA ASN A 62 -1.22 -6.83 -3.41
C ASN A 62 -0.17 -7.40 -4.35
N GLN A 63 -0.51 -8.47 -5.07
CA GLN A 63 0.44 -9.13 -5.97
C GLN A 63 0.93 -8.20 -7.09
N VAL A 64 0.03 -7.40 -7.68
CA VAL A 64 0.40 -6.44 -8.74
C VAL A 64 1.29 -5.33 -8.18
N VAL A 65 0.94 -4.76 -7.03
CA VAL A 65 1.70 -3.68 -6.40
C VAL A 65 3.08 -4.15 -5.95
N GLU A 66 3.16 -5.35 -5.36
CA GLU A 66 4.42 -5.99 -4.96
C GLU A 66 5.33 -6.22 -6.18
N THR A 67 4.78 -6.81 -7.24
CA THR A 67 5.56 -7.08 -8.46
C THR A 67 6.09 -5.80 -9.10
N LEU A 68 5.27 -4.74 -9.13
CA LEU A 68 5.69 -3.44 -9.65
C LEU A 68 6.75 -2.79 -8.76
N ALA A 69 6.62 -2.89 -7.43
CA ALA A 69 7.59 -2.35 -6.49
C ALA A 69 8.94 -3.06 -6.57
N ASP A 70 8.95 -4.39 -6.70
CA ASP A 70 10.16 -5.17 -6.90
C ASP A 70 10.86 -4.78 -8.20
N TYR A 71 10.09 -4.61 -9.29
CA TYR A 71 10.63 -4.16 -10.58
C TYR A 71 11.24 -2.75 -10.51
N LEU A 72 10.55 -1.80 -9.88
CA LEU A 72 11.04 -0.44 -9.73
C LEU A 72 12.29 -0.40 -8.85
N THR A 73 12.29 -1.13 -7.72
CA THR A 73 13.44 -1.25 -6.83
C THR A 73 14.65 -1.83 -7.56
N GLY A 74 14.47 -2.92 -8.32
CA GLY A 74 15.52 -3.54 -9.13
C GLY A 74 16.04 -2.64 -10.25
N SER A 75 15.20 -1.75 -10.77
CA SER A 75 15.57 -0.75 -11.78
C SER A 75 16.27 0.49 -11.20
N GLY A 76 16.49 0.53 -9.88
CA GLY A 76 17.14 1.65 -9.19
C GLY A 76 16.22 2.80 -8.81
N TYR A 77 14.90 2.55 -8.80
CA TYR A 77 13.89 3.42 -8.22
C TYR A 77 13.56 3.04 -6.78
#